data_AF-A0A918X690-F1
#
_entry.id   AF-A0A918X690-F1
#
_cell.length_a   1.000
_cell.length_b   1.000
_cell.length_c   1.000
_cell.angle_alpha   90.00
_cell.angle_beta   90.00
_cell.angle_gamma   90.00
#
_symmetry.space_group_name_H-M   'P 1'
#
loop_
_entity.id
_entity.type
_entity.pdbx_description
1 polymer ?
#
loop_
_entity_poly.entity_id
_entity_poly.type
_entity_poly.pdbx_seq_one_letter_code
_entity_poly.pdbx_strand_id
1 'polypeptide(L)'
;MVTASPAQAIVGGIASPQPYSFMVSLQYDAPRADGHRCGAVLIAPQWAVTAGHCANSPTGAKAGVPRGWKVRVGSLDVTNGGEVAEVDRFYRRHTTYDPPGEDIALLHLRNPVQAKPVRVAGSTPAVKTPVRILGWGPSSEDCDDFNDTTCFSNRLREAETEVVPDSECWNEGDAGSASTLCIGRITPPVGPGTTDSGGPALVRAGSEWELSGVVTGASAKGVNFPGLYVDVTKNSAWINGIVSGTDVPPLDPVPNVEGAAKVGDCMGSVVRTPTARPQDPALVLTNGHCVPSGRPAPGRALVDRPADLKKPVTIADTAGYPQTSARATRLVYATMTGTDIALYRLDKTYAQLAAEGAKVFRLSTTPMRKGDRLTMAHGFHRPSCTVETVVPHLREDGHQQDRAVRYATGDTCVSRPGYSGTALLAPDLNTVVGINNTHNRDGEQCTNNNPCEVDRNGSVTAVKGRGYGQQVHQIAACLTEGSRLKLSRPGCTLTSATSPPSTTATGTGTP
;
A
#
# COMPACT_ATOMS: atom_id res chain seq x y z
N MET A 1 10.69 8.13 -46.44
CA MET A 1 10.73 7.00 -45.49
C MET A 1 10.65 7.59 -44.11
N VAL A 2 9.57 7.32 -43.37
CA VAL A 2 9.40 7.78 -41.99
C VAL A 2 10.20 6.84 -41.10
N THR A 3 11.37 7.27 -40.64
CA THR A 3 12.15 6.54 -39.63
C THR A 3 11.40 6.62 -38.30
N ALA A 4 11.01 5.47 -37.76
CA ALA A 4 10.41 5.37 -36.43
C ALA A 4 11.30 6.07 -35.39
N SER A 5 10.71 7.00 -34.62
CA SER A 5 11.39 7.63 -33.49
C SER A 5 11.66 6.58 -32.41
N PRO A 6 12.91 6.43 -31.92
CA PRO A 6 13.22 5.41 -30.93
C PRO A 6 12.67 5.81 -29.55
N ALA A 7 11.72 5.00 -29.09
CA ALA A 7 11.35 4.73 -27.70
C ALA A 7 12.25 5.39 -26.64
N GLN A 8 11.70 6.34 -25.89
CA GLN A 8 12.42 7.11 -24.88
C GLN A 8 12.36 6.52 -23.45
N ALA A 9 13.18 7.01 -22.53
CA ALA A 9 13.24 6.74 -21.08
C ALA A 9 14.07 7.91 -20.54
N ILE A 10 13.75 8.47 -19.37
CA ILE A 10 14.02 9.88 -19.08
C ILE A 10 13.38 10.78 -20.16
N VAL A 11 12.41 11.60 -19.76
CA VAL A 11 11.70 12.46 -20.72
C VAL A 11 12.70 13.44 -21.33
N GLY A 12 12.69 13.53 -22.67
CA GLY A 12 13.61 14.37 -23.44
C GLY A 12 15.08 13.91 -23.40
N GLY A 13 15.39 12.73 -22.86
CA GLY A 13 16.73 12.14 -22.86
C GLY A 13 17.07 11.44 -24.17
N ILE A 14 18.22 10.76 -24.21
CA ILE A 14 18.69 9.88 -25.29
C ILE A 14 19.11 8.52 -24.76
N ALA A 15 19.20 7.51 -25.64
CA ALA A 15 19.84 6.25 -25.28
C ALA A 15 21.27 6.50 -24.80
N SER A 16 21.62 5.96 -23.63
CA SER A 16 22.97 6.15 -23.11
C SER A 16 23.97 5.36 -23.97
N PRO A 17 25.05 6.01 -24.45
CA PRO A 17 26.01 5.35 -25.32
C PRO A 17 26.93 4.39 -24.56
N GLN A 18 26.95 4.44 -23.23
CA GLN A 18 27.87 3.68 -22.39
C GLN A 18 27.24 3.34 -21.02
N PRO A 19 27.61 2.22 -20.39
CA PRO A 19 27.21 1.96 -19.02
C PRO A 19 27.89 2.94 -18.05
N TYR A 20 27.22 3.23 -16.96
CA TYR A 20 27.83 3.90 -15.79
C TYR A 20 28.01 2.86 -14.71
N SER A 21 29.25 2.62 -14.28
CA SER A 21 29.57 1.55 -13.33
C SER A 21 28.76 1.62 -12.03
N PHE A 22 28.35 2.81 -11.62
CA PHE A 22 27.59 3.06 -10.41
C PHE A 22 26.06 3.12 -10.61
N MET A 23 25.55 3.05 -11.84
CA MET A 23 24.10 3.07 -12.07
C MET A 23 23.49 1.74 -11.64
N VAL A 24 22.40 1.78 -10.88
CA VAL A 24 21.77 0.59 -10.31
C VAL A 24 20.28 0.54 -10.65
N SER A 25 19.81 -0.61 -11.10
CA SER A 25 18.39 -0.94 -11.15
C SER A 25 18.02 -1.75 -9.91
N LEU A 26 17.12 -1.22 -9.07
CA LEU A 26 16.52 -1.93 -7.94
C LEU A 26 15.32 -2.77 -8.42
N GLN A 27 15.33 -4.06 -8.06
CA GLN A 27 14.40 -5.06 -8.59
C GLN A 27 13.71 -5.85 -7.47
N TYR A 28 12.42 -5.60 -7.29
CA TYR A 28 11.49 -6.37 -6.46
C TYR A 28 10.06 -5.87 -6.70
N ASP A 29 9.05 -6.75 -6.66
CA ASP A 29 7.62 -6.38 -6.69
C ASP A 29 7.32 -5.20 -7.64
N ALA A 30 7.74 -5.35 -8.90
CA ALA A 30 7.80 -4.25 -9.84
C ALA A 30 6.52 -4.15 -10.67
N PRO A 31 6.07 -2.93 -11.05
CA PRO A 31 4.96 -2.78 -11.97
C PRO A 31 5.32 -3.20 -13.41
N ARG A 32 6.62 -3.22 -13.73
CA ARG A 32 7.15 -3.60 -15.03
C ARG A 32 7.48 -5.09 -15.09
N ALA A 33 7.20 -5.71 -16.23
CA ALA A 33 7.48 -7.13 -16.47
C ALA A 33 8.99 -7.47 -16.43
N ASP A 34 9.86 -6.49 -16.70
CA ASP A 34 11.32 -6.63 -16.63
C ASP A 34 11.89 -6.61 -15.20
N GLY A 35 11.04 -6.41 -14.19
CA GLY A 35 11.42 -6.40 -12.78
C GLY A 35 12.03 -5.08 -12.30
N HIS A 36 12.18 -4.06 -13.15
CA HIS A 36 12.70 -2.76 -12.74
C HIS A 36 11.65 -1.98 -11.93
N ARG A 37 12.02 -1.56 -10.72
CA ARG A 37 11.13 -0.78 -9.84
C ARG A 37 11.59 0.67 -9.67
N CYS A 38 12.87 0.86 -9.39
CA CYS A 38 13.47 2.16 -9.14
C CYS A 38 14.93 2.17 -9.60
N GLY A 39 15.46 3.36 -9.86
CA GLY A 39 16.89 3.61 -9.92
C GLY A 39 17.54 3.60 -8.53
N ALA A 40 18.85 3.41 -8.50
CA ALA A 40 19.71 3.58 -7.33
C ALA A 40 21.14 3.88 -7.81
N VAL A 41 22.05 4.20 -6.89
CA VAL A 41 23.42 4.61 -7.19
C VAL A 41 24.41 3.93 -6.26
N LEU A 42 25.40 3.22 -6.80
CA LEU A 42 26.48 2.59 -6.03
C LEU A 42 27.44 3.65 -5.49
N ILE A 43 27.56 3.76 -4.17
CA ILE A 43 28.44 4.71 -3.46
C ILE A 43 29.58 4.03 -2.70
N ALA A 44 29.48 2.71 -2.47
CA ALA A 44 30.57 1.86 -2.01
C ALA A 44 30.37 0.42 -2.55
N PRO A 45 31.37 -0.48 -2.51
CA PRO A 45 31.25 -1.82 -3.09
C PRO A 45 30.07 -2.66 -2.59
N GLN A 46 29.56 -2.39 -1.37
CA GLN A 46 28.38 -3.04 -0.79
C GLN A 46 27.24 -2.08 -0.48
N TRP A 47 27.28 -0.84 -0.97
CA TRP A 47 26.32 0.18 -0.59
C TRP A 47 25.81 0.95 -1.80
N ALA A 48 24.50 0.91 -1.99
CA ALA A 48 23.80 1.75 -2.94
C ALA A 48 22.86 2.71 -2.21
N VAL A 49 22.71 3.93 -2.73
CA VAL A 49 21.73 4.92 -2.28
C VAL A 49 20.57 4.98 -3.27
N THR A 50 19.36 5.15 -2.76
CA THR A 50 18.11 5.24 -3.55
C THR A 50 17.14 6.19 -2.84
N ALA A 51 15.98 6.45 -3.42
CA ALA A 51 14.90 7.14 -2.73
C ALA A 51 14.32 6.28 -1.60
N GLY A 52 13.87 6.92 -0.52
CA GLY A 52 13.28 6.27 0.65
C GLY A 52 12.04 5.46 0.32
N HIS A 53 11.14 5.99 -0.51
CA HIS A 53 9.92 5.31 -0.97
C HIS A 53 10.22 4.09 -1.87
N CYS A 54 11.41 4.03 -2.49
CA CYS A 54 11.87 2.89 -3.26
C CYS A 54 12.37 1.74 -2.38
N ALA A 55 12.61 1.96 -1.09
CA ALA A 55 12.98 0.91 -0.14
C ALA A 55 11.78 0.54 0.75
N ASN A 56 10.63 0.21 0.17
CA ASN A 56 9.41 -0.05 0.92
C ASN A 56 9.22 -1.54 1.25
N SER A 57 9.00 -1.85 2.53
CA SER A 57 8.68 -3.20 3.00
C SER A 57 7.19 -3.35 3.31
N PRO A 58 6.64 -4.59 3.31
CA PRO A 58 5.24 -4.81 3.66
C PRO A 58 4.85 -4.43 5.10
N THR A 59 5.79 -4.06 5.96
CA THR A 59 5.50 -3.58 7.33
C THR A 59 5.79 -2.10 7.50
N GLY A 60 6.24 -1.41 6.45
CA GLY A 60 6.60 0.00 6.51
C GLY A 60 7.83 0.27 7.38
N ALA A 61 8.70 -0.73 7.61
CA ALA A 61 9.93 -0.56 8.37
C ALA A 61 10.84 0.54 7.76
N LYS A 62 11.50 1.29 8.64
CA LYS A 62 12.63 2.17 8.35
C LYS A 62 13.91 1.37 8.13
N ALA A 63 14.17 0.36 8.95
CA ALA A 63 15.34 -0.50 8.81
C ALA A 63 14.94 -1.98 8.84
N GLY A 64 15.40 -2.78 7.90
CA GLY A 64 14.96 -4.18 7.82
C GLY A 64 15.75 -5.06 6.87
N VAL A 65 15.41 -6.35 6.89
CA VAL A 65 15.90 -7.36 5.96
C VAL A 65 14.83 -7.59 4.89
N PRO A 66 15.06 -7.21 3.63
CA PRO A 66 14.07 -7.39 2.58
C PRO A 66 14.07 -8.85 2.07
N ARG A 67 12.93 -9.30 1.53
CA ARG A 67 12.81 -10.58 0.83
C ARG A 67 12.80 -10.40 -0.68
N GLY A 68 13.72 -11.07 -1.37
CA GLY A 68 13.75 -11.17 -2.83
C GLY A 68 14.24 -9.92 -3.57
N TRP A 69 14.78 -8.92 -2.85
CA TRP A 69 15.31 -7.72 -3.46
C TRP A 69 16.66 -7.99 -4.11
N LYS A 70 16.81 -7.50 -5.34
CA LYS A 70 18.04 -7.58 -6.11
C LYS A 70 18.38 -6.21 -6.67
N VAL A 71 19.67 -6.02 -6.92
CA VAL A 71 20.18 -4.91 -7.70
C VAL A 71 20.88 -5.43 -8.94
N ARG A 72 20.74 -4.71 -10.07
CA ARG A 72 21.63 -4.85 -11.22
C ARG A 72 22.47 -3.58 -11.33
N VAL A 73 23.78 -3.73 -11.26
CA VAL A 73 24.76 -2.64 -11.18
C VAL A 73 25.55 -2.55 -12.47
N GLY A 74 25.77 -1.34 -12.98
CA GLY A 74 26.69 -1.09 -14.08
C GLY A 74 26.21 -1.57 -15.45
N SER A 75 24.90 -1.67 -15.67
CA SER A 75 24.34 -2.18 -16.93
C SER A 75 23.68 -1.10 -17.78
N LEU A 76 23.74 -1.28 -19.11
CA LEU A 76 22.91 -0.57 -20.07
C LEU A 76 21.50 -1.17 -20.18
N ASP A 77 21.25 -2.37 -19.68
CA ASP A 77 19.97 -3.06 -19.80
C ASP A 77 19.53 -3.62 -18.43
N VAL A 78 18.28 -3.39 -18.04
CA VAL A 78 17.76 -3.87 -16.74
C VAL A 78 17.67 -5.40 -16.65
N THR A 79 17.67 -6.12 -17.78
CA THR A 79 17.55 -7.58 -17.86
C THR A 79 18.86 -8.31 -18.21
N ASN A 80 19.87 -7.60 -18.75
CA ASN A 80 21.11 -8.22 -19.23
C ASN A 80 22.35 -7.37 -18.88
N GLY A 81 23.53 -7.98 -18.74
CA GLY A 81 24.80 -7.26 -18.46
C GLY A 81 24.92 -6.71 -17.03
N GLY A 82 26.10 -6.17 -16.70
CA GLY A 82 26.41 -5.70 -15.35
C GLY A 82 26.49 -6.83 -14.30
N GLU A 83 26.53 -6.44 -13.02
CA GLU A 83 26.58 -7.35 -11.88
C GLU A 83 25.23 -7.43 -11.18
N VAL A 84 24.85 -8.61 -10.68
CA VAL A 84 23.62 -8.81 -9.91
C VAL A 84 23.99 -9.18 -8.48
N ALA A 85 23.46 -8.44 -7.51
CA ALA A 85 23.64 -8.71 -6.09
C ALA A 85 22.30 -8.70 -5.36
N GLU A 86 22.21 -9.48 -4.28
CA GLU A 86 21.06 -9.46 -3.38
C GLU A 86 21.20 -8.32 -2.37
N VAL A 87 20.09 -7.67 -2.05
CA VAL A 87 20.01 -6.72 -0.93
C VAL A 87 19.65 -7.52 0.32
N ASP A 88 20.48 -7.46 1.36
CA ASP A 88 20.23 -8.15 2.63
C ASP A 88 19.80 -7.21 3.76
N ARG A 89 20.01 -5.90 3.62
CA ARG A 89 19.51 -4.87 4.52
C ARG A 89 19.15 -3.61 3.77
N PHE A 90 18.18 -2.86 4.30
CA PHE A 90 17.90 -1.51 3.87
C PHE A 90 17.73 -0.59 5.08
N TYR A 91 18.00 0.70 4.88
CA TYR A 91 17.86 1.74 5.88
C TYR A 91 17.25 2.97 5.23
N ARG A 92 16.09 3.42 5.71
CA ARG A 92 15.38 4.61 5.26
C ARG A 92 15.55 5.71 6.30
N ARG A 93 15.78 6.93 5.84
CA ARG A 93 15.76 8.09 6.74
C ARG A 93 14.33 8.38 7.21
N HIS A 94 13.36 8.32 6.29
CA HIS A 94 11.95 8.44 6.61
C HIS A 94 11.05 7.42 5.87
N THR A 95 9.86 7.15 6.42
CA THR A 95 8.88 6.20 5.83
C THR A 95 7.94 6.86 4.82
N THR A 96 7.93 8.19 4.79
CA THR A 96 7.07 9.06 3.96
C THR A 96 7.94 10.11 3.27
N TYR A 97 7.37 10.79 2.27
CA TYR A 97 8.01 11.93 1.60
C TYR A 97 8.28 13.11 2.54
N ASP A 98 7.50 13.21 3.62
CA ASP A 98 7.66 14.22 4.66
C ASP A 98 8.51 13.70 5.83
N PRO A 99 9.46 14.49 6.36
CA PRO A 99 9.80 15.84 5.91
C PRO A 99 10.52 15.84 4.54
N PRO A 100 10.29 16.86 3.69
CA PRO A 100 10.96 16.96 2.39
C PRO A 100 12.49 16.92 2.53
N GLY A 101 13.15 16.32 1.55
CA GLY A 101 14.62 16.18 1.54
C GLY A 101 15.18 15.01 2.38
N GLU A 102 14.29 14.21 2.98
CA GLU A 102 14.65 12.99 3.71
C GLU A 102 14.15 11.70 3.06
N ASP A 103 13.62 11.78 1.84
CA ASP A 103 13.20 10.62 1.05
C ASP A 103 14.41 9.88 0.46
N ILE A 104 15.27 9.36 1.34
CA ILE A 104 16.52 8.69 1.00
C ILE A 104 16.62 7.35 1.75
N ALA A 105 17.19 6.36 1.08
CA ALA A 105 17.51 5.07 1.65
C ALA A 105 18.86 4.54 1.20
N LEU A 106 19.47 3.72 2.05
CA LEU A 106 20.63 2.90 1.75
C LEU A 106 20.22 1.44 1.60
N LEU A 107 20.84 0.78 0.64
CA LEU A 107 20.75 -0.65 0.37
C LEU A 107 22.11 -1.26 0.64
N HIS A 108 22.17 -2.22 1.57
CA HIS A 108 23.35 -3.03 1.78
C HIS A 108 23.28 -4.26 0.87
N LEU A 109 24.36 -4.49 0.12
CA LEU A 109 24.49 -5.63 -0.76
C LEU A 109 25.14 -6.78 -0.01
N ARG A 110 24.54 -7.96 -0.08
CA ARG A 110 25.02 -9.18 0.61
C ARG A 110 26.50 -9.47 0.30
N ASN A 111 26.89 -9.26 -0.95
CA ASN A 111 28.25 -9.43 -1.43
C ASN A 111 28.74 -8.14 -2.11
N PRO A 112 30.03 -7.80 -2.01
CA PRO A 112 30.61 -6.68 -2.75
C PRO A 112 30.57 -6.92 -4.26
N VAL A 113 30.25 -5.87 -5.01
CA VAL A 113 30.37 -5.83 -6.47
C VAL A 113 31.75 -5.29 -6.88
N GLN A 114 32.18 -5.62 -8.10
CA GLN A 114 33.43 -5.14 -8.70
C GLN A 114 33.28 -3.77 -9.37
N ALA A 115 32.05 -3.39 -9.73
CA ALA A 115 31.68 -2.10 -10.27
C ALA A 115 32.21 -0.93 -9.43
N LYS A 116 32.81 0.06 -10.10
CA LYS A 116 33.37 1.27 -9.46
C LYS A 116 32.24 2.17 -8.93
N PRO A 117 32.18 2.44 -7.61
CA PRO A 117 31.22 3.39 -7.05
C PRO A 117 31.50 4.84 -7.45
N VAL A 118 30.48 5.69 -7.38
CA VAL A 118 30.62 7.15 -7.55
C VAL A 118 30.85 7.83 -6.20
N ARG A 119 31.59 8.93 -6.20
CA ARG A 119 31.75 9.78 -5.02
C ARG A 119 30.52 10.67 -4.84
N VAL A 120 30.10 10.88 -3.60
CA VAL A 120 29.12 11.93 -3.26
C VAL A 120 29.79 13.30 -3.44
N ALA A 121 29.06 14.25 -4.02
CA ALA A 121 29.55 15.61 -4.20
C ALA A 121 29.85 16.30 -2.86
N GLY A 122 30.89 17.12 -2.83
CA GLY A 122 31.33 17.79 -1.59
C GLY A 122 30.39 18.90 -1.09
N SER A 123 29.50 19.41 -1.96
CA SER A 123 28.60 20.51 -1.64
C SER A 123 27.34 20.48 -2.52
N THR A 124 26.25 21.03 -1.98
CA THR A 124 25.02 21.32 -2.72
C THR A 124 25.33 22.08 -4.02
N PRO A 125 24.89 21.60 -5.19
CA PRO A 125 25.08 22.32 -6.45
C PRO A 125 24.25 23.61 -6.45
N ALA A 126 24.82 24.69 -6.99
CA ALA A 126 24.12 25.96 -7.12
C ALA A 126 23.07 25.91 -8.25
N VAL A 127 22.08 26.80 -8.21
CA VAL A 127 21.17 27.04 -9.35
C VAL A 127 21.99 27.35 -10.61
N LYS A 128 21.52 26.85 -11.77
CA LYS A 128 22.20 26.80 -13.08
C LYS A 128 23.40 25.87 -13.17
N THR A 129 23.68 25.06 -12.15
CA THR A 129 24.72 24.01 -12.27
C THR A 129 24.25 22.97 -13.30
N PRO A 130 25.03 22.66 -14.34
CA PRO A 130 24.71 21.60 -15.29
C PRO A 130 24.67 20.23 -14.60
N VAL A 131 23.67 19.43 -14.92
CA VAL A 131 23.42 18.12 -14.34
C VAL A 131 23.13 17.11 -15.43
N ARG A 132 23.71 15.92 -15.30
CA ARG A 132 23.30 14.74 -16.06
C ARG A 132 22.42 13.84 -15.21
N ILE A 133 21.28 13.43 -15.75
CA ILE A 133 20.35 12.49 -15.11
C ILE A 133 20.31 11.17 -15.88
N LEU A 134 20.14 10.06 -15.17
CA LEU A 134 20.15 8.70 -15.74
C LEU A 134 18.91 7.91 -15.28
N GLY A 135 18.37 7.05 -16.15
CA GLY A 135 17.23 6.22 -15.78
C GLY A 135 16.68 5.29 -16.85
N TRP A 136 15.64 4.55 -16.46
CA TRP A 136 14.91 3.57 -17.29
C TRP A 136 13.40 3.82 -17.30
N GLY A 137 12.95 4.97 -16.81
CA GLY A 137 11.55 5.38 -16.73
C GLY A 137 10.93 5.73 -18.09
N PRO A 138 9.90 6.58 -18.12
CA PRO A 138 9.13 6.81 -19.34
C PRO A 138 9.85 7.69 -20.36
N SER A 139 9.46 7.48 -21.62
CA SER A 139 9.91 8.21 -22.80
C SER A 139 9.39 9.62 -22.92
N SER A 140 8.16 9.80 -22.49
CA SER A 140 7.39 11.01 -22.58
C SER A 140 6.48 11.13 -21.37
N GLU A 141 5.86 12.30 -21.23
CA GLU A 141 4.88 12.57 -20.16
C GLU A 141 3.58 11.75 -20.33
N ASP A 142 3.32 11.26 -21.55
CA ASP A 142 2.08 10.57 -21.90
C ASP A 142 2.14 9.04 -21.68
N CYS A 143 3.22 8.54 -21.07
CA CYS A 143 3.43 7.11 -20.87
C CYS A 143 2.75 6.59 -19.59
N ASP A 144 1.73 5.75 -19.76
CA ASP A 144 0.94 5.16 -18.67
C ASP A 144 0.88 3.62 -18.67
N ASP A 145 1.24 2.96 -19.78
CA ASP A 145 1.31 1.49 -19.87
C ASP A 145 2.74 0.96 -19.71
N PHE A 146 3.04 0.35 -18.56
CA PHE A 146 4.34 -0.29 -18.27
C PHE A 146 4.72 -1.45 -19.21
N ASN A 147 3.78 -1.98 -20.01
CA ASN A 147 4.07 -3.01 -21.00
C ASN A 147 4.48 -2.44 -22.36
N ASP A 148 4.27 -1.15 -22.60
CA ASP A 148 4.72 -0.49 -23.81
C ASP A 148 6.22 -0.24 -23.73
N THR A 149 7.01 -1.10 -24.38
CA THR A 149 8.47 -0.97 -24.47
C THR A 149 8.94 0.28 -25.20
N THR A 150 8.05 0.96 -25.94
CA THR A 150 8.35 2.25 -26.54
C THR A 150 8.28 3.41 -25.54
N CYS A 151 7.45 3.23 -24.52
CA CYS A 151 7.34 4.12 -23.38
C CYS A 151 8.36 3.80 -22.29
N PHE A 152 8.53 2.52 -21.98
CA PHE A 152 9.34 2.02 -20.87
C PHE A 152 10.45 1.14 -21.42
N SER A 153 11.50 1.78 -21.95
CA SER A 153 12.65 1.06 -22.51
C SER A 153 13.37 0.25 -21.43
N ASN A 154 13.90 -0.92 -21.79
CA ASN A 154 14.82 -1.69 -20.95
C ASN A 154 16.25 -1.14 -21.01
N ARG A 155 16.56 -0.26 -21.98
CA ARG A 155 17.87 0.35 -22.16
C ARG A 155 18.02 1.64 -21.35
N LEU A 156 19.20 1.82 -20.74
CA LEU A 156 19.55 3.00 -19.95
C LEU A 156 19.57 4.25 -20.83
N ARG A 157 19.09 5.36 -20.26
CA ARG A 157 19.03 6.65 -20.93
C ARG A 157 19.65 7.74 -20.08
N GLU A 158 20.10 8.79 -20.77
CA GLU A 158 20.73 9.95 -20.17
C GLU A 158 20.17 11.25 -20.74
N ALA A 159 20.09 12.29 -19.92
CA ALA A 159 19.72 13.63 -20.35
C ALA A 159 20.59 14.69 -19.66
N GLU A 160 20.84 15.78 -20.39
CA GLU A 160 21.49 16.97 -19.85
C GLU A 160 20.43 18.01 -19.46
N THR A 161 20.59 18.56 -18.27
CA THR A 161 19.71 19.59 -17.70
C THR A 161 20.49 20.43 -16.68
N GLU A 162 19.81 21.13 -15.79
CA GLU A 162 20.42 21.96 -14.76
C GLU A 162 19.59 21.99 -13.47
N VAL A 163 20.22 22.45 -12.40
CA VAL A 163 19.53 22.86 -11.18
C VAL A 163 18.77 24.16 -11.45
N VAL A 164 17.49 24.20 -11.13
CA VAL A 164 16.64 25.40 -11.26
C VAL A 164 16.21 25.90 -9.88
N PRO A 165 15.71 27.14 -9.74
CA PRO A 165 15.25 27.64 -8.44
C PRO A 165 14.16 26.75 -7.80
N ASP A 166 14.21 26.58 -6.48
CA ASP A 166 13.21 25.79 -5.74
C ASP A 166 11.77 26.28 -5.95
N SER A 167 11.60 27.58 -6.24
CA SER A 167 10.31 28.19 -6.57
C SER A 167 9.66 27.60 -7.83
N GLU A 168 10.40 26.86 -8.66
CA GLU A 168 9.84 26.13 -9.80
C GLU A 168 9.27 24.77 -9.39
N CYS A 169 9.73 24.18 -8.27
CA CYS A 169 9.22 22.90 -7.77
C CYS A 169 8.20 23.04 -6.62
N TRP A 170 8.24 24.14 -5.85
CA TRP A 170 7.42 24.34 -4.64
C TRP A 170 6.48 25.55 -4.77
N ASN A 171 5.29 25.50 -4.16
CA ASN A 171 4.43 26.69 -4.06
C ASN A 171 4.97 27.66 -3.01
N GLU A 172 4.61 28.94 -3.14
CA GLU A 172 4.98 29.94 -2.13
C GLU A 172 4.38 29.56 -0.78
N GLY A 173 5.22 29.49 0.25
CA GLY A 173 4.82 29.07 1.60
C GLY A 173 4.91 27.57 1.87
N ASP A 174 5.05 26.74 0.82
CA ASP A 174 5.44 25.34 1.00
C ASP A 174 6.93 25.31 1.37
N ALA A 175 7.28 24.59 2.44
CA ALA A 175 8.67 24.43 2.84
C ALA A 175 9.40 23.52 1.82
N GLY A 176 9.91 24.12 0.75
CA GLY A 176 11.05 23.54 0.04
C GLY A 176 12.19 23.40 1.03
N SER A 177 12.43 22.19 1.52
CA SER A 177 13.44 22.00 2.56
C SER A 177 14.81 22.42 2.02
N ALA A 178 15.70 22.87 2.90
CA ALA A 178 17.12 23.09 2.57
C ALA A 178 17.87 21.81 2.12
N SER A 179 17.17 20.67 2.02
CA SER A 179 17.69 19.35 1.63
C SER A 179 17.06 18.79 0.35
N THR A 180 16.38 19.62 -0.45
CA THR A 180 15.89 19.23 -1.79
C THR A 180 16.62 19.99 -2.89
N LEU A 181 16.68 19.39 -4.08
CA LEU A 181 17.08 20.06 -5.32
C LEU A 181 15.92 20.05 -6.30
N CYS A 182 15.75 21.14 -7.03
CA CYS A 182 14.83 21.25 -8.16
C CYS A 182 15.64 21.13 -9.46
N ILE A 183 15.40 20.10 -10.27
CA ILE A 183 16.22 19.78 -11.46
C ILE A 183 15.32 19.40 -12.62
N GLY A 184 15.59 19.95 -13.79
CA GLY A 184 14.82 19.70 -15.01
C GLY A 184 14.46 20.99 -15.72
N ARG A 185 13.74 20.88 -16.83
CA ARG A 185 13.23 22.03 -17.57
C ARG A 185 11.87 21.72 -18.18
N ILE A 186 11.05 22.75 -18.36
CA ILE A 186 9.70 22.63 -18.94
C ILE A 186 9.76 22.60 -20.48
N THR A 187 10.63 23.39 -21.11
CA THR A 187 10.62 23.59 -22.57
C THR A 187 12.04 23.52 -23.17
N PRO A 188 12.34 22.53 -24.05
CA PRO A 188 11.58 21.28 -24.21
C PRO A 188 11.67 20.44 -22.92
N PRO A 189 10.63 19.67 -22.57
CA PRO A 189 10.56 18.98 -21.28
C PRO A 189 11.73 18.01 -21.10
N VAL A 190 12.45 18.14 -19.99
CA VAL A 190 13.48 17.19 -19.56
C VAL A 190 13.41 16.96 -18.07
N GLY A 191 13.33 15.68 -17.70
CA GLY A 191 13.40 15.27 -16.31
C GLY A 191 13.06 13.79 -16.10
N PRO A 192 12.98 13.36 -14.83
CA PRO A 192 12.71 11.98 -14.46
C PRO A 192 11.22 11.66 -14.55
N GLY A 193 10.86 10.40 -14.83
CA GLY A 193 9.47 9.96 -14.73
C GLY A 193 9.29 8.75 -13.82
N THR A 194 8.13 8.10 -13.92
CA THR A 194 7.82 6.92 -13.11
C THR A 194 8.89 5.84 -13.28
N THR A 195 9.29 5.19 -12.19
CA THR A 195 10.41 4.23 -12.11
C THR A 195 11.84 4.82 -12.21
N ASP A 196 12.03 6.11 -12.46
CA ASP A 196 13.35 6.77 -12.33
C ASP A 196 13.70 7.15 -10.89
N SER A 197 12.75 7.10 -9.96
CA SER A 197 12.96 7.37 -8.53
C SER A 197 14.21 6.66 -7.99
N GLY A 198 15.01 7.38 -7.21
CA GLY A 198 16.31 6.92 -6.71
C GLY A 198 17.46 6.99 -7.72
N GLY A 199 17.19 7.27 -8.99
CA GLY A 199 18.19 7.53 -10.02
C GLY A 199 19.02 8.79 -9.76
N PRO A 200 20.22 8.91 -10.34
CA PRO A 200 21.18 9.95 -9.98
C PRO A 200 20.90 11.30 -10.67
N ALA A 201 21.16 12.38 -9.95
CA ALA A 201 21.62 13.66 -10.50
C ALA A 201 23.14 13.75 -10.36
N LEU A 202 23.85 13.88 -11.48
CA LEU A 202 25.31 13.88 -11.55
C LEU A 202 25.84 15.27 -11.91
N VAL A 203 26.84 15.72 -11.17
CA VAL A 203 27.61 16.94 -11.45
C VAL A 203 29.04 16.59 -11.82
N ARG A 204 29.69 17.47 -12.59
CA ARG A 204 31.10 17.30 -12.97
C ARG A 204 32.04 17.84 -11.88
N ALA A 205 33.01 17.02 -11.51
CA ALA A 205 34.18 17.43 -10.74
C ALA A 205 35.45 17.15 -11.57
N GLY A 206 35.87 18.14 -12.35
CA GLY A 206 36.87 17.94 -13.39
C GLY A 206 36.39 16.94 -14.45
N SER A 207 37.14 15.85 -14.65
CA SER A 207 36.78 14.78 -15.60
C SER A 207 35.89 13.68 -15.00
N GLU A 208 35.66 13.67 -13.69
CA GLU A 208 34.86 12.64 -13.01
C GLU A 208 33.43 13.12 -12.76
N TRP A 209 32.53 12.16 -12.52
CA TRP A 209 31.18 12.42 -12.05
C TRP A 209 31.12 12.33 -10.53
N GLU A 210 30.31 13.18 -9.91
CA GLU A 210 29.93 13.11 -8.50
C GLU A 210 28.41 13.13 -8.35
N LEU A 211 27.91 12.40 -7.37
CA LEU A 211 26.48 12.31 -7.06
C LEU A 211 26.05 13.52 -6.22
N SER A 212 25.17 14.36 -6.76
CA SER A 212 24.60 15.51 -6.03
C SER A 212 23.20 15.22 -5.48
N GLY A 213 22.40 14.39 -6.17
CA GLY A 213 21.04 14.11 -5.75
C GLY A 213 20.50 12.77 -6.23
N VAL A 214 19.40 12.32 -5.62
CA VAL A 214 18.62 11.16 -6.09
C VAL A 214 17.17 11.58 -6.34
N VAL A 215 16.56 11.06 -7.41
CA VAL A 215 15.19 11.41 -7.82
C VAL A 215 14.19 11.06 -6.72
N THR A 216 13.37 12.02 -6.31
CA THR A 216 12.22 11.83 -5.41
C THR A 216 10.94 11.62 -6.23
N GLY A 217 10.69 12.49 -7.21
CA GLY A 217 9.47 12.46 -8.02
C GLY A 217 9.10 13.82 -8.62
N ALA A 218 7.83 13.98 -8.96
CA ALA A 218 7.30 15.21 -9.56
C ALA A 218 7.33 16.41 -8.58
N SER A 219 7.16 17.61 -9.13
CA SER A 219 7.06 18.85 -8.35
C SER A 219 5.83 18.88 -7.43
N ALA A 220 5.91 19.66 -6.35
CA ALA A 220 4.76 19.98 -5.51
C ALA A 220 3.76 20.95 -6.17
N LYS A 221 4.10 21.49 -7.35
CA LYS A 221 3.21 22.32 -8.18
C LYS A 221 2.26 21.50 -9.06
N GLY A 222 2.35 20.18 -9.03
CA GLY A 222 1.54 19.31 -9.90
C GLY A 222 1.94 19.37 -11.38
N VAL A 223 3.15 19.87 -11.67
CA VAL A 223 3.78 19.75 -13.01
C VAL A 223 4.81 18.64 -13.00
N ASN A 224 5.00 17.98 -14.14
CA ASN A 224 5.96 16.88 -14.28
C ASN A 224 7.41 17.37 -14.16
N PHE A 225 7.72 18.57 -14.69
CA PHE A 225 9.06 19.15 -14.67
C PHE A 225 9.04 20.62 -14.26
N PRO A 226 10.08 21.13 -13.59
CA PRO A 226 11.24 20.39 -13.04
C PRO A 226 10.85 19.39 -11.94
N GLY A 227 11.68 18.37 -11.74
CA GLY A 227 11.46 17.30 -10.76
C GLY A 227 12.19 17.55 -9.43
N LEU A 228 11.69 16.93 -8.36
CA LEU A 228 12.29 16.97 -7.03
C LEU A 228 13.32 15.87 -6.83
N TYR A 229 14.43 16.24 -6.21
CA TYR A 229 15.50 15.33 -5.82
C TYR A 229 15.84 15.56 -4.35
N VAL A 230 16.25 14.52 -3.64
CA VAL A 230 16.94 14.68 -2.36
C VAL A 230 18.36 15.17 -2.63
N ASP A 231 18.78 16.23 -1.95
CA ASP A 231 20.19 16.64 -1.91
C ASP A 231 20.97 15.62 -1.07
N VAL A 232 21.74 14.77 -1.76
CA VAL A 232 22.54 13.71 -1.12
C VAL A 232 23.64 14.32 -0.25
N THR A 233 24.15 15.51 -0.61
CA THR A 233 25.23 16.18 0.13
C THR A 233 24.78 16.58 1.53
N LYS A 234 23.52 17.01 1.69
CA LYS A 234 22.90 17.29 3.01
C LYS A 234 22.66 16.04 3.86
N ASN A 235 22.59 14.88 3.23
CA ASN A 235 22.40 13.60 3.88
C ASN A 235 23.73 12.84 4.12
N SER A 236 24.89 13.43 3.79
CA SER A 236 26.20 12.77 3.86
C SER A 236 26.55 12.23 5.25
N ALA A 237 26.21 12.97 6.32
CA ALA A 237 26.51 12.52 7.68
C ALA A 237 25.75 11.23 8.02
N TRP A 238 24.46 11.17 7.69
CA TRP A 238 23.62 9.98 7.88
C TRP A 238 24.11 8.81 7.01
N ILE A 239 24.44 9.08 5.74
CA ILE A 239 24.99 8.06 4.83
C ILE A 239 26.30 7.49 5.40
N ASN A 240 27.25 8.35 5.75
CA ASN A 240 28.55 7.94 6.23
C ASN A 240 28.46 7.22 7.57
N GLY A 241 27.57 7.64 8.46
CA GLY A 241 27.30 6.98 9.74
C GLY A 241 26.93 5.50 9.56
N ILE A 242 26.01 5.22 8.65
CA ILE A 242 25.56 3.85 8.36
C ILE A 242 26.63 3.06 7.60
N VAL A 243 27.18 3.64 6.52
CA VAL A 243 28.16 2.96 5.64
C VAL A 243 29.44 2.58 6.39
N SER A 244 29.90 3.44 7.33
CA SER A 244 31.07 3.17 8.17
C SER A 244 30.79 2.28 9.38
N GLY A 245 29.52 1.99 9.69
CA GLY A 245 29.13 1.24 10.88
C GLY A 245 29.11 2.05 12.17
N THR A 246 29.27 3.38 12.12
CA THR A 246 29.35 4.23 13.32
C THR A 246 27.99 4.68 13.86
N ASP A 247 26.98 4.78 13.01
CA ASP A 247 25.60 5.15 13.37
C ASP A 247 24.61 4.30 12.56
N VAL A 248 24.56 3.00 12.88
CA VAL A 248 23.66 2.04 12.22
C VAL A 248 22.40 1.88 13.07
N PRO A 249 21.22 2.30 12.57
CA PRO A 249 19.97 2.08 13.27
C PRO A 249 19.71 0.57 13.49
N PRO A 250 19.13 0.18 14.63
CA PRO A 250 18.67 -1.19 14.81
C PRO A 250 17.60 -1.52 13.78
N LEU A 251 17.48 -2.81 13.43
CA LEU A 251 16.41 -3.27 12.56
C LEU A 251 15.07 -3.15 13.29
N ASP A 252 14.03 -2.72 12.57
CA ASP A 252 12.69 -2.61 13.13
C ASP A 252 12.12 -4.00 13.42
N PRO A 253 11.45 -4.19 14.58
CA PRO A 253 10.74 -5.42 14.85
C PRO A 253 9.64 -5.66 13.82
N VAL A 254 9.58 -6.88 13.28
CA VAL A 254 8.48 -7.31 12.42
C VAL A 254 7.26 -7.61 13.31
N PRO A 255 6.14 -6.88 13.18
CA PRO A 255 5.05 -6.93 14.16
C PRO A 255 4.21 -8.22 14.15
N ASN A 256 4.64 -9.24 13.40
CA ASN A 256 3.87 -10.40 12.96
C ASN A 256 2.56 -9.95 12.31
N VAL A 257 2.34 -10.05 11.00
CA VAL A 257 1.04 -9.68 10.38
C VAL A 257 0.35 -10.85 9.71
N GLU A 258 0.71 -12.07 10.14
CA GLU A 258 0.21 -13.33 9.62
C GLU A 258 -1.31 -13.35 9.51
N GLY A 259 -1.80 -13.74 8.33
CA GLY A 259 -3.23 -13.93 8.04
C GLY A 259 -4.00 -12.69 7.67
N ALA A 260 -3.40 -11.50 7.76
CA ALA A 260 -4.00 -10.30 7.18
C ALA A 260 -4.20 -10.53 5.68
N ALA A 261 -5.42 -10.28 5.18
CA ALA A 261 -5.75 -10.48 3.77
C ALA A 261 -6.06 -9.15 3.08
N LYS A 262 -5.55 -8.95 1.86
CA LYS A 262 -5.95 -7.81 1.02
C LYS A 262 -7.19 -8.20 0.21
N VAL A 263 -8.28 -7.45 0.36
CA VAL A 263 -9.57 -7.72 -0.29
C VAL A 263 -10.02 -6.46 -1.02
N GLY A 264 -9.69 -6.37 -2.32
CA GLY A 264 -9.86 -5.12 -3.06
C GLY A 264 -9.04 -4.01 -2.41
N ASP A 265 -9.67 -2.86 -2.16
CA ASP A 265 -9.03 -1.73 -1.46
C ASP A 265 -9.02 -1.88 0.06
N CYS A 266 -9.83 -2.79 0.59
CA CYS A 266 -9.94 -3.08 2.02
C CYS A 266 -9.02 -4.21 2.50
N MET A 267 -9.06 -4.45 3.79
CA MET A 267 -8.46 -5.60 4.44
C MET A 267 -9.52 -6.68 4.71
N GLY A 268 -9.06 -7.85 5.14
CA GLY A 268 -9.91 -8.98 5.48
C GLY A 268 -9.13 -10.07 6.19
N SER A 269 -9.80 -11.20 6.40
CA SER A 269 -9.18 -12.41 6.92
C SER A 269 -9.91 -13.66 6.44
N VAL A 270 -9.18 -14.76 6.25
CA VAL A 270 -9.80 -16.06 5.99
C VAL A 270 -10.34 -16.60 7.31
N VAL A 271 -11.65 -16.84 7.36
CA VAL A 271 -12.35 -17.26 8.58
C VAL A 271 -13.08 -18.58 8.34
N ARG A 272 -13.12 -19.42 9.38
CA ARG A 272 -13.91 -20.65 9.39
C ARG A 272 -14.82 -20.74 10.60
N THR A 273 -16.02 -21.28 10.40
CA THR A 273 -16.94 -21.58 11.50
C THR A 273 -16.53 -22.87 12.23
N PRO A 274 -17.06 -23.13 13.44
CA PRO A 274 -16.84 -24.40 14.12
C PRO A 274 -17.30 -25.64 13.32
N THR A 275 -18.29 -25.48 12.44
CA THR A 275 -18.86 -26.54 11.60
C THR A 275 -18.14 -26.72 10.25
N ALA A 276 -17.18 -25.86 9.92
CA ALA A 276 -16.47 -25.93 8.66
C ALA A 276 -15.50 -27.12 8.61
N ARG A 277 -15.50 -27.84 7.50
CA ARG A 277 -14.57 -28.96 7.23
C ARG A 277 -13.38 -28.49 6.41
N PRO A 278 -12.21 -29.16 6.49
CA PRO A 278 -11.03 -28.77 5.71
C PRO A 278 -11.28 -28.69 4.19
N GLN A 279 -12.15 -29.54 3.65
CA GLN A 279 -12.47 -29.61 2.22
C GLN A 279 -13.54 -28.61 1.79
N ASP A 280 -14.15 -27.88 2.72
CA ASP A 280 -15.11 -26.85 2.36
C ASP A 280 -14.39 -25.67 1.68
N PRO A 281 -15.02 -24.99 0.71
CA PRO A 281 -14.47 -23.76 0.12
C PRO A 281 -14.20 -22.72 1.21
N ALA A 282 -13.03 -22.10 1.17
CA ALA A 282 -12.66 -21.10 2.15
C ALA A 282 -13.47 -19.81 1.99
N LEU A 283 -13.75 -19.14 3.11
CA LEU A 283 -14.40 -17.83 3.13
C LEU A 283 -13.40 -16.78 3.59
N VAL A 284 -13.39 -15.64 2.88
CA VAL A 284 -12.76 -14.41 3.38
C VAL A 284 -13.85 -13.43 3.84
N LEU A 285 -13.61 -12.84 5.01
CA LEU A 285 -14.48 -11.84 5.65
C LEU A 285 -13.86 -10.45 5.52
N THR A 286 -14.68 -9.47 5.13
CA THR A 286 -14.38 -8.03 5.09
C THR A 286 -15.66 -7.23 5.41
N ASN A 287 -15.68 -5.90 5.23
CA ASN A 287 -16.90 -5.10 5.38
C ASN A 287 -17.78 -5.14 4.13
N GLY A 288 -19.08 -4.90 4.30
CA GLY A 288 -20.06 -4.77 3.23
C GLY A 288 -19.81 -3.55 2.36
N HIS A 289 -19.33 -2.44 2.95
CA HIS A 289 -18.97 -1.25 2.18
C HIS A 289 -17.71 -1.43 1.30
N CYS A 290 -16.99 -2.54 1.46
CA CYS A 290 -15.80 -2.89 0.67
C CYS A 290 -16.13 -3.63 -0.64
N VAL A 291 -17.41 -3.91 -0.92
CA VAL A 291 -17.86 -4.57 -2.15
C VAL A 291 -17.74 -3.61 -3.34
N PRO A 292 -16.88 -3.88 -4.36
CA PRO A 292 -16.65 -2.97 -5.47
C PRO A 292 -17.88 -2.66 -6.35
N SER A 293 -18.80 -3.61 -6.52
CA SER A 293 -19.97 -3.49 -7.40
C SER A 293 -21.06 -2.54 -6.88
N GLY A 294 -20.79 -1.86 -5.76
CA GLY A 294 -21.69 -0.94 -5.10
C GLY A 294 -22.05 -1.40 -3.68
N ARG A 295 -22.21 -0.42 -2.79
CA ARG A 295 -22.61 -0.64 -1.41
C ARG A 295 -24.02 -1.23 -1.32
N PRO A 296 -24.27 -2.25 -0.48
CA PRO A 296 -25.63 -2.72 -0.23
C PRO A 296 -26.53 -1.58 0.24
N ALA A 297 -27.70 -1.41 -0.38
CA ALA A 297 -28.64 -0.35 0.00
C ALA A 297 -29.14 -0.49 1.46
N PRO A 298 -29.53 0.62 2.12
CA PRO A 298 -30.13 0.56 3.46
C PRO A 298 -31.29 -0.43 3.55
N GLY A 299 -31.32 -1.25 4.61
CA GLY A 299 -32.34 -2.27 4.80
C GLY A 299 -32.16 -3.55 3.98
N ARG A 300 -31.08 -3.67 3.17
CA ARG A 300 -30.91 -4.77 2.22
C ARG A 300 -29.60 -5.54 2.43
N ALA A 301 -29.57 -6.74 1.87
CA ALA A 301 -28.36 -7.54 1.71
C ALA A 301 -28.22 -8.02 0.27
N LEU A 302 -26.98 -8.10 -0.20
CA LEU A 302 -26.60 -8.82 -1.41
C LEU A 302 -26.33 -10.27 -1.02
N VAL A 303 -26.97 -11.21 -1.70
CA VAL A 303 -26.82 -12.65 -1.43
C VAL A 303 -26.50 -13.35 -2.73
N ASP A 304 -25.50 -14.22 -2.68
CA ASP A 304 -25.13 -15.11 -3.76
C ASP A 304 -25.04 -14.38 -5.11
N ARG A 305 -23.93 -13.64 -5.33
CA ARG A 305 -23.60 -12.93 -6.57
C ARG A 305 -22.21 -13.33 -7.06
N PRO A 306 -21.89 -13.22 -8.37
CA PRO A 306 -20.53 -13.46 -8.83
C PRO A 306 -19.58 -12.54 -8.07
N ALA A 307 -18.39 -13.02 -7.74
CA ALA A 307 -17.41 -12.13 -7.13
C ALA A 307 -16.99 -11.05 -8.14
N ASP A 308 -16.74 -9.86 -7.62
CA ASP A 308 -16.45 -8.62 -8.34
C ASP A 308 -15.05 -8.06 -8.02
N LEU A 309 -14.25 -8.82 -7.26
CA LEU A 309 -12.86 -8.49 -6.97
C LEU A 309 -12.01 -8.68 -8.23
N LYS A 310 -11.41 -7.59 -8.73
CA LYS A 310 -10.53 -7.62 -9.91
C LYS A 310 -9.21 -8.37 -9.68
N LYS A 311 -8.69 -8.31 -8.45
CA LYS A 311 -7.43 -8.95 -8.05
C LYS A 311 -7.71 -10.12 -7.11
N PRO A 312 -6.87 -11.18 -7.11
CA PRO A 312 -6.93 -12.23 -6.10
C PRO A 312 -6.79 -11.66 -4.69
N VAL A 313 -7.39 -12.34 -3.72
CA VAL A 313 -7.18 -12.08 -2.30
C VAL A 313 -5.80 -12.60 -1.93
N THR A 314 -4.89 -11.73 -1.51
CA THR A 314 -3.57 -12.12 -1.02
C THR A 314 -3.60 -12.25 0.50
N ILE A 315 -2.99 -13.30 1.03
CA ILE A 315 -2.91 -13.58 2.47
C ILE A 315 -1.46 -13.43 2.90
N ALA A 316 -1.20 -12.61 3.90
CA ALA A 316 0.14 -12.29 4.37
C ALA A 316 0.74 -13.38 5.26
N ASP A 317 2.06 -13.55 5.14
CA ASP A 317 2.89 -14.27 6.10
C ASP A 317 3.15 -13.42 7.36
N THR A 318 3.98 -13.92 8.27
CA THR A 318 4.35 -13.20 9.50
C THR A 318 5.04 -11.86 9.22
N ALA A 319 5.72 -11.70 8.09
CA ALA A 319 6.44 -10.48 7.73
C ALA A 319 5.67 -9.56 6.76
N GLY A 320 4.41 -9.87 6.45
CA GLY A 320 3.57 -9.07 5.56
C GLY A 320 3.74 -9.38 4.08
N TYR A 321 4.67 -10.26 3.72
CA TYR A 321 4.82 -10.69 2.34
C TYR A 321 3.66 -11.62 1.96
N PRO A 322 3.22 -11.63 0.68
CA PRO A 322 2.20 -12.57 0.23
C PRO A 322 2.65 -14.02 0.48
N GLN A 323 1.97 -14.72 1.39
CA GLN A 323 2.17 -16.15 1.65
C GLN A 323 1.50 -16.99 0.56
N THR A 324 0.25 -16.63 0.26
CA THR A 324 -0.52 -17.23 -0.84
C THR A 324 -1.58 -16.26 -1.34
N SER A 325 -2.24 -16.62 -2.45
CA SER A 325 -3.42 -15.94 -2.94
C SER A 325 -4.51 -16.92 -3.38
N ALA A 326 -5.75 -16.44 -3.40
CA ALA A 326 -6.91 -17.16 -3.91
C ALA A 326 -7.86 -16.19 -4.62
N ARG A 327 -8.51 -16.64 -5.70
CA ARG A 327 -9.54 -15.82 -6.37
C ARG A 327 -10.86 -15.95 -5.62
N ALA A 328 -11.55 -14.84 -5.43
CA ALA A 328 -12.94 -14.89 -5.04
C ALA A 328 -13.78 -15.37 -6.23
N THR A 329 -14.60 -16.39 -6.02
CA THR A 329 -15.51 -16.95 -7.03
C THR A 329 -16.93 -16.44 -6.86
N ARG A 330 -17.31 -16.12 -5.61
CA ARG A 330 -18.67 -15.71 -5.27
C ARG A 330 -18.69 -14.70 -4.12
N LEU A 331 -19.48 -13.64 -4.25
CA LEU A 331 -19.96 -12.87 -3.10
C LEU A 331 -21.11 -13.66 -2.47
N VAL A 332 -20.84 -14.31 -1.34
CA VAL A 332 -21.81 -15.14 -0.61
C VAL A 332 -22.86 -14.26 0.06
N TYR A 333 -22.41 -13.19 0.70
CA TYR A 333 -23.25 -12.26 1.46
C TYR A 333 -22.58 -10.90 1.55
N ALA A 334 -23.35 -9.81 1.50
CA ALA A 334 -22.92 -8.50 1.98
C ALA A 334 -24.10 -7.68 2.51
N THR A 335 -23.88 -6.94 3.59
CA THR A 335 -24.83 -5.93 4.09
C THR A 335 -24.10 -4.82 4.82
N MET A 336 -24.73 -3.65 4.88
CA MET A 336 -24.36 -2.52 5.74
C MET A 336 -25.47 -2.20 6.76
N THR A 337 -26.51 -3.05 6.84
CA THR A 337 -27.64 -2.89 7.77
C THR A 337 -27.62 -3.98 8.82
N GLY A 338 -27.81 -3.59 10.09
CA GLY A 338 -27.67 -4.46 11.26
C GLY A 338 -26.21 -4.79 11.58
N THR A 339 -25.36 -4.89 10.56
CA THR A 339 -23.91 -5.06 10.63
C THR A 339 -23.29 -4.58 9.32
N ASP A 340 -21.98 -4.41 9.28
CA ASP A 340 -21.25 -4.08 8.05
C ASP A 340 -20.25 -5.19 7.71
N ILE A 341 -20.68 -6.18 6.91
CA ILE A 341 -19.88 -7.35 6.56
C ILE A 341 -20.08 -7.77 5.10
N ALA A 342 -19.06 -8.37 4.51
CA ALA A 342 -19.11 -9.15 3.29
C ALA A 342 -18.34 -10.46 3.44
N LEU A 343 -18.89 -11.53 2.86
CA LEU A 343 -18.28 -12.86 2.78
C LEU A 343 -18.06 -13.22 1.32
N TYR A 344 -16.82 -13.46 0.94
CA TYR A 344 -16.48 -14.01 -0.37
C TYR A 344 -16.04 -15.46 -0.25
N ARG A 345 -16.53 -16.31 -1.16
CA ARG A 345 -16.03 -17.68 -1.34
C ARG A 345 -14.81 -17.67 -2.24
N LEU A 346 -13.77 -18.38 -1.83
CA LEU A 346 -12.52 -18.53 -2.57
C LEU A 346 -12.54 -19.75 -3.49
N ASP A 347 -11.67 -19.76 -4.51
CA ASP A 347 -11.42 -20.92 -5.38
C ASP A 347 -10.59 -22.03 -4.72
N LYS A 348 -10.14 -21.81 -3.48
CA LYS A 348 -9.41 -22.77 -2.65
C LYS A 348 -10.22 -23.20 -1.43
N THR A 349 -10.01 -24.43 -0.99
CA THR A 349 -10.51 -24.99 0.27
C THR A 349 -9.65 -24.55 1.45
N TYR A 350 -10.16 -24.70 2.68
CA TYR A 350 -9.35 -24.44 3.88
C TYR A 350 -8.10 -25.33 3.95
N ALA A 351 -8.19 -26.59 3.52
CA ALA A 351 -7.06 -27.53 3.50
C ALA A 351 -5.97 -27.10 2.52
N GLN A 352 -6.35 -26.64 1.32
CA GLN A 352 -5.39 -26.13 0.33
C GLN A 352 -4.68 -24.88 0.84
N LEU A 353 -5.42 -23.92 1.38
CA LEU A 353 -4.83 -22.71 1.96
C LEU A 353 -3.88 -23.05 3.13
N ALA A 354 -4.27 -23.96 4.02
CA ALA A 354 -3.42 -24.39 5.13
C ALA A 354 -2.16 -25.12 4.65
N ALA A 355 -2.25 -25.95 3.60
CA ALA A 355 -1.09 -26.62 3.00
C ALA A 355 -0.11 -25.63 2.34
N GLU A 356 -0.61 -24.49 1.87
CA GLU A 356 0.18 -23.36 1.37
C GLU A 356 0.69 -22.44 2.49
N GLY A 357 0.47 -22.79 3.76
CA GLY A 357 0.93 -22.03 4.94
C GLY A 357 0.06 -20.82 5.29
N ALA A 358 -1.13 -20.68 4.71
CA ALA A 358 -2.02 -19.57 5.03
C ALA A 358 -2.67 -19.75 6.40
N LYS A 359 -2.75 -18.65 7.15
CA LYS A 359 -3.49 -18.59 8.41
C LYS A 359 -5.00 -18.58 8.15
N VAL A 360 -5.69 -19.56 8.73
CA VAL A 360 -7.15 -19.64 8.76
C VAL A 360 -7.65 -19.42 10.17
N PHE A 361 -8.31 -18.29 10.41
CA PHE A 361 -8.80 -17.94 11.74
C PHE A 361 -10.13 -18.63 12.07
N ARG A 362 -10.34 -18.88 13.36
CA ARG A 362 -11.65 -19.30 13.87
C ARG A 362 -12.57 -18.09 13.94
N LEU A 363 -13.81 -18.24 13.54
CA LEU A 363 -14.84 -17.23 13.74
C LEU A 363 -15.47 -17.41 15.12
N SER A 364 -15.50 -16.35 15.93
CA SER A 364 -16.15 -16.39 17.24
C SER A 364 -17.64 -16.69 17.11
N THR A 365 -18.20 -17.37 18.10
CA THR A 365 -19.65 -17.54 18.29
C THR A 365 -20.17 -16.76 19.49
N THR A 366 -19.30 -15.97 20.14
CA THR A 366 -19.61 -15.18 21.34
C THR A 366 -19.46 -13.69 21.01
N PRO A 367 -20.41 -12.83 21.43
CA PRO A 367 -20.29 -11.38 21.22
C PRO A 367 -19.17 -10.79 22.07
N MET A 368 -18.58 -9.70 21.57
CA MET A 368 -17.64 -8.87 22.32
C MET A 368 -18.37 -8.14 23.45
N ARG A 369 -17.63 -7.82 24.50
CA ARG A 369 -18.10 -7.13 25.70
C ARG A 369 -17.21 -5.96 26.04
N LYS A 370 -17.75 -5.01 26.79
CA LYS A 370 -16.96 -3.93 27.40
C LYS A 370 -15.79 -4.53 28.19
N GLY A 371 -14.59 -4.00 27.96
CA GLY A 371 -13.34 -4.44 28.59
C GLY A 371 -12.59 -5.53 27.83
N ASP A 372 -13.17 -6.13 26.79
CA ASP A 372 -12.46 -7.13 25.98
C ASP A 372 -11.21 -6.51 25.35
N ARG A 373 -10.10 -7.23 25.45
CA ARG A 373 -8.83 -6.88 24.81
C ARG A 373 -8.78 -7.53 23.43
N LEU A 374 -8.43 -6.73 22.44
CA LEU A 374 -8.41 -7.10 21.04
C LEU A 374 -7.04 -6.80 20.43
N THR A 375 -6.67 -7.54 19.40
CA THR A 375 -5.52 -7.20 18.54
C THR A 375 -5.99 -7.06 17.10
N MET A 376 -5.76 -5.90 16.49
CA MET A 376 -6.06 -5.72 15.05
C MET A 376 -5.00 -6.43 14.21
N ALA A 377 -5.41 -7.33 13.33
CA ALA A 377 -4.52 -8.02 12.38
C ALA A 377 -4.38 -7.24 11.07
N HIS A 378 -3.83 -6.04 11.14
CA HIS A 378 -3.62 -5.19 9.96
C HIS A 378 -2.33 -5.59 9.21
N GLY A 379 -2.23 -5.24 7.93
CA GLY A 379 -1.15 -5.68 7.04
C GLY A 379 0.25 -5.16 7.38
N PHE A 380 0.37 -4.16 8.27
CA PHE A 380 1.65 -3.50 8.58
C PHE A 380 1.98 -3.43 10.07
N HIS A 381 1.01 -3.68 10.96
CA HIS A 381 1.16 -3.58 12.42
C HIS A 381 0.05 -4.36 13.14
N ARG A 382 0.25 -4.65 14.44
CA ARG A 382 -0.76 -5.29 15.31
C ARG A 382 -1.10 -4.42 16.54
N PRO A 383 -1.90 -3.35 16.39
CA PRO A 383 -2.24 -2.53 17.53
C PRO A 383 -3.16 -3.28 18.51
N SER A 384 -2.92 -3.01 19.78
CA SER A 384 -3.77 -3.48 20.88
C SER A 384 -4.94 -2.52 21.07
N CYS A 385 -6.13 -3.09 21.22
CA CYS A 385 -7.38 -2.39 21.33
C CYS A 385 -8.14 -2.86 22.57
N THR A 386 -8.96 -1.99 23.14
CA THR A 386 -9.90 -2.35 24.20
C THR A 386 -11.29 -1.91 23.81
N VAL A 387 -12.29 -2.78 23.97
CA VAL A 387 -13.69 -2.41 23.78
C VAL A 387 -14.13 -1.51 24.92
N GLU A 388 -14.38 -0.23 24.64
CA GLU A 388 -14.88 0.72 25.64
C GLU A 388 -16.34 0.44 25.98
N THR A 389 -17.15 0.19 24.95
CA THR A 389 -18.57 -0.14 25.08
C THR A 389 -19.11 -0.79 23.81
N VAL A 390 -20.29 -1.40 23.93
CA VAL A 390 -21.11 -1.86 22.80
C VAL A 390 -22.19 -0.80 22.56
N VAL A 391 -22.10 -0.11 21.43
CA VAL A 391 -23.03 0.93 21.01
C VAL A 391 -24.31 0.28 20.50
N PRO A 392 -25.51 0.64 21.00
CA PRO A 392 -26.76 0.04 20.55
C PRO A 392 -26.96 0.17 19.03
N HIS A 393 -26.85 1.38 18.51
CA HIS A 393 -26.97 1.68 17.09
C HIS A 393 -25.87 2.65 16.66
N LEU A 394 -25.17 2.30 15.59
CA LEU A 394 -24.24 3.18 14.89
C LEU A 394 -24.86 3.53 13.54
N ARG A 395 -25.07 4.83 13.27
CA ARG A 395 -25.68 5.29 12.01
C ARG A 395 -24.68 6.06 11.16
N GLU A 396 -24.73 5.81 9.86
CA GLU A 396 -23.89 6.46 8.87
C GLU A 396 -24.58 6.46 7.51
N ASP A 397 -24.82 7.63 6.92
CA ASP A 397 -25.29 7.78 5.55
C ASP A 397 -26.53 6.92 5.22
N GLY A 398 -27.55 6.99 6.09
CA GLY A 398 -28.80 6.23 5.98
C GLY A 398 -28.72 4.76 6.40
N HIS A 399 -27.53 4.24 6.72
CA HIS A 399 -27.34 2.89 7.23
C HIS A 399 -27.37 2.87 8.76
N GLN A 400 -27.91 1.79 9.34
CA GLN A 400 -27.85 1.53 10.77
C GLN A 400 -27.19 0.17 11.01
N GLN A 401 -26.19 0.16 11.86
CA GLN A 401 -25.45 -1.03 12.28
C GLN A 401 -25.70 -1.21 13.77
N ASP A 402 -26.06 -2.42 14.19
CA ASP A 402 -26.50 -2.68 15.56
C ASP A 402 -25.36 -3.32 16.35
N ARG A 403 -25.24 -2.93 17.63
CA ARG A 403 -24.25 -3.48 18.56
C ARG A 403 -22.80 -3.35 18.07
N ALA A 404 -22.48 -2.26 17.39
CA ALA A 404 -21.11 -1.91 17.04
C ALA A 404 -20.25 -1.77 18.30
N VAL A 405 -18.97 -2.10 18.24
CA VAL A 405 -18.04 -1.87 19.36
C VAL A 405 -17.32 -0.55 19.18
N ARG A 406 -17.32 0.28 20.21
CA ARG A 406 -16.48 1.47 20.28
C ARG A 406 -15.16 1.12 20.95
N TYR A 407 -14.04 1.56 20.35
CA TYR A 407 -12.73 1.40 20.96
C TYR A 407 -12.47 2.47 22.02
N ALA A 408 -11.74 2.11 23.07
CA ALA A 408 -11.21 3.10 24.00
C ALA A 408 -10.22 4.02 23.27
N THR A 409 -10.29 5.32 23.55
CA THR A 409 -9.34 6.30 23.00
C THR A 409 -7.92 5.93 23.41
N GLY A 410 -7.01 5.87 22.43
CA GLY A 410 -5.60 5.68 22.66
C GLY A 410 -4.82 5.71 21.35
N ASP A 411 -3.51 5.93 21.44
CA ASP A 411 -2.66 6.18 20.27
C ASP A 411 -2.43 4.93 19.41
N THR A 412 -2.66 3.75 19.99
CA THR A 412 -2.40 2.47 19.33
C THR A 412 -3.62 1.95 18.59
N CYS A 413 -4.83 2.03 19.16
CA CYS A 413 -6.05 1.51 18.55
C CYS A 413 -6.74 2.54 17.64
N VAL A 414 -6.14 2.81 16.48
CA VAL A 414 -6.65 3.81 15.53
C VAL A 414 -7.22 3.13 14.30
N SER A 415 -8.45 3.50 13.92
CA SER A 415 -9.02 3.16 12.61
C SER A 415 -8.71 4.29 11.64
N ARG A 416 -8.18 3.95 10.46
CA ARG A 416 -7.80 4.91 9.39
C ARG A 416 -8.42 4.47 8.06
N PRO A 417 -8.51 5.35 7.05
CA PRO A 417 -8.85 4.93 5.69
C PRO A 417 -7.97 3.74 5.25
N GLY A 418 -8.60 2.72 4.68
CA GLY A 418 -7.94 1.46 4.28
C GLY A 418 -7.88 0.37 5.36
N TYR A 419 -8.28 0.64 6.60
CA TYR A 419 -8.25 -0.37 7.68
C TYR A 419 -9.56 -1.18 7.75
N SER A 420 -10.58 -0.80 6.99
CA SER A 420 -11.85 -1.52 6.89
C SER A 420 -11.63 -3.00 6.61
N GLY A 421 -12.31 -3.86 7.37
CA GLY A 421 -12.28 -5.31 7.24
C GLY A 421 -11.13 -5.99 7.97
N THR A 422 -10.22 -5.21 8.56
CA THR A 422 -9.13 -5.76 9.41
C THR A 422 -9.71 -6.61 10.53
N ALA A 423 -9.21 -7.83 10.71
CA ALA A 423 -9.71 -8.71 11.75
C ALA A 423 -9.39 -8.19 13.15
N LEU A 424 -10.37 -8.23 14.04
CA LEU A 424 -10.21 -8.01 15.48
C LEU A 424 -10.05 -9.38 16.14
N LEU A 425 -8.84 -9.67 16.61
CA LEU A 425 -8.49 -10.94 17.20
C LEU A 425 -8.68 -10.93 18.71
N ALA A 426 -9.13 -12.07 19.26
CA ALA A 426 -9.06 -12.36 20.68
C ALA A 426 -7.59 -12.51 21.15
N PRO A 427 -7.33 -12.56 22.48
CA PRO A 427 -5.97 -12.72 23.02
C PRO A 427 -5.22 -13.98 22.57
N ASP A 428 -5.93 -14.99 22.04
CA ASP A 428 -5.33 -16.19 21.45
C ASP A 428 -4.69 -15.96 20.07
N LEU A 429 -4.87 -14.77 19.48
CA LEU A 429 -4.42 -14.37 18.15
C LEU A 429 -4.88 -15.31 17.02
N ASN A 430 -5.93 -16.10 17.26
CA ASN A 430 -6.40 -17.13 16.34
C ASN A 430 -7.92 -17.11 16.14
N THR A 431 -8.64 -16.34 16.96
CA THR A 431 -10.08 -16.20 16.89
C THR A 431 -10.47 -14.77 16.51
N VAL A 432 -11.19 -14.61 15.38
CA VAL A 432 -11.78 -13.35 14.95
C VAL A 432 -13.09 -13.13 15.72
N VAL A 433 -13.10 -12.11 16.57
CA VAL A 433 -14.27 -11.70 17.38
C VAL A 433 -15.01 -10.51 16.79
N GLY A 434 -14.36 -9.79 15.86
CA GLY A 434 -14.96 -8.71 15.10
C GLY A 434 -14.13 -8.32 13.89
N ILE A 435 -14.55 -7.30 13.17
CA ILE A 435 -13.75 -6.62 12.13
C ILE A 435 -13.75 -5.12 12.36
N ASN A 436 -12.62 -4.47 12.08
CA ASN A 436 -12.54 -3.02 12.07
C ASN A 436 -13.45 -2.46 10.98
N ASN A 437 -14.11 -1.34 11.27
CA ASN A 437 -15.16 -0.82 10.41
C ASN A 437 -14.92 0.63 10.02
N THR A 438 -15.51 1.58 10.76
CA THR A 438 -15.52 3.00 10.41
C THR A 438 -14.99 3.85 11.58
N HIS A 439 -14.75 5.13 11.31
CA HIS A 439 -14.44 6.12 12.33
C HIS A 439 -15.03 7.46 11.92
N ASN A 440 -15.38 8.29 12.91
CA ASN A 440 -15.85 9.64 12.65
C ASN A 440 -14.66 10.56 12.33
N ARG A 441 -14.63 11.17 11.14
CA ARG A 441 -13.47 11.93 10.65
C ARG A 441 -13.49 13.39 11.07
N ASP A 442 -14.66 14.02 10.98
CA ASP A 442 -14.80 15.47 10.97
C ASP A 442 -15.61 16.00 12.17
N GLY A 443 -16.26 15.10 12.92
CA GLY A 443 -17.16 15.46 14.02
C GLY A 443 -18.61 15.63 13.56
N GLU A 444 -18.91 15.43 12.28
CA GLU A 444 -20.28 15.50 11.75
C GLU A 444 -21.16 14.36 12.28
N GLN A 445 -22.47 14.55 12.22
CA GLN A 445 -23.45 13.60 12.76
C GLN A 445 -24.09 12.78 11.63
N CYS A 446 -23.75 11.49 11.60
CA CYS A 446 -24.40 10.47 10.77
C CYS A 446 -24.26 10.69 9.26
N THR A 447 -23.30 11.49 8.81
CA THR A 447 -22.98 11.72 7.38
C THR A 447 -21.95 10.69 6.90
N ASN A 448 -21.71 10.63 5.59
CA ASN A 448 -20.72 9.71 5.00
C ASN A 448 -19.32 9.96 5.58
N ASN A 449 -18.65 8.91 6.07
CA ASN A 449 -17.39 8.93 6.84
C ASN A 449 -17.48 9.56 8.24
N ASN A 450 -18.68 9.84 8.73
CA ASN A 450 -18.92 10.48 10.01
C ASN A 450 -20.03 9.75 10.78
N PRO A 451 -19.79 8.48 11.17
CA PRO A 451 -20.74 7.70 11.96
C PRO A 451 -21.08 8.39 13.28
N CYS A 452 -22.34 8.24 13.69
CA CYS A 452 -22.86 8.71 14.97
C CYS A 452 -23.42 7.55 15.79
N GLU A 453 -23.30 7.63 17.11
CA GLU A 453 -23.92 6.71 18.05
C GLU A 453 -25.36 7.15 18.32
N VAL A 454 -26.30 6.22 18.29
CA VAL A 454 -27.68 6.44 18.72
C VAL A 454 -27.99 5.48 19.86
N ASP A 455 -28.33 6.03 21.02
CA ASP A 455 -28.67 5.25 22.20
C ASP A 455 -30.11 4.70 22.14
N ARG A 456 -30.53 3.97 23.18
CA ARG A 456 -31.88 3.38 23.25
C ARG A 456 -33.00 4.41 23.36
N ASN A 457 -32.69 5.63 23.79
CA ASN A 457 -33.63 6.73 23.94
C ASN A 457 -33.68 7.60 22.66
N GLY A 458 -32.86 7.26 21.64
CA GLY A 458 -32.75 8.02 20.40
C GLY A 458 -31.78 9.20 20.48
N SER A 459 -31.03 9.36 21.58
CA SER A 459 -30.01 10.41 21.69
C SER A 459 -28.86 10.13 20.75
N VAL A 460 -28.46 11.16 19.98
CA VAL A 460 -27.41 11.07 18.97
C VAL A 460 -26.13 11.71 19.49
N THR A 461 -25.00 10.99 19.39
CA THR A 461 -23.68 11.49 19.76
C THR A 461 -22.69 11.23 18.62
N ALA A 462 -21.92 12.25 18.23
CA ALA A 462 -20.79 12.11 17.32
C ALA A 462 -19.53 12.70 17.95
N VAL A 463 -18.41 11.99 17.84
CA VAL A 463 -17.14 12.42 18.40
C VAL A 463 -16.05 12.21 17.36
N LYS A 464 -15.39 13.29 16.96
CA LYS A 464 -14.29 13.29 16.00
C LYS A 464 -13.17 12.31 16.42
N GLY A 465 -12.66 11.55 15.47
CA GLY A 465 -11.59 10.56 15.63
C GLY A 465 -12.03 9.23 16.24
N ARG A 466 -13.29 9.10 16.68
CA ARG A 466 -13.78 7.89 17.35
C ARG A 466 -13.92 6.72 16.39
N GLY A 467 -13.27 5.60 16.70
CA GLY A 467 -13.25 4.38 15.89
C GLY A 467 -14.19 3.29 16.37
N TYR A 468 -14.69 2.51 15.42
CA TYR A 468 -15.67 1.46 15.66
C TYR A 468 -15.31 0.15 14.94
N GLY A 469 -15.70 -0.96 15.53
CA GLY A 469 -15.66 -2.30 14.94
C GLY A 469 -17.05 -2.93 14.88
N GLN A 470 -17.18 -3.98 14.08
CA GLN A 470 -18.39 -4.79 13.97
C GLN A 470 -18.21 -6.17 14.59
N GLN A 471 -19.24 -6.63 15.28
CA GLN A 471 -19.26 -8.00 15.80
C GLN A 471 -19.56 -8.99 14.69
N VAL A 472 -18.96 -10.17 14.76
CA VAL A 472 -19.08 -11.20 13.72
C VAL A 472 -19.75 -12.49 14.20
N HIS A 473 -20.04 -12.59 15.50
CA HIS A 473 -20.57 -13.82 16.12
C HIS A 473 -21.87 -14.34 15.50
N GLN A 474 -22.71 -13.44 14.97
CA GLN A 474 -23.98 -13.80 14.33
C GLN A 474 -23.81 -14.56 13.01
N ILE A 475 -22.62 -14.49 12.37
CA ILE A 475 -22.36 -15.12 11.08
C ILE A 475 -22.43 -16.66 11.19
N ALA A 476 -21.87 -17.23 12.26
CA ALA A 476 -21.73 -18.67 12.40
C ALA A 476 -23.09 -19.41 12.40
N ALA A 477 -24.14 -18.79 12.97
CA ALA A 477 -25.49 -19.36 12.99
C ALA A 477 -26.14 -19.43 11.58
N CYS A 478 -25.70 -18.56 10.67
CA CYS A 478 -26.22 -18.44 9.30
C CYS A 478 -25.48 -19.34 8.29
N LEU A 479 -24.35 -19.94 8.67
CA LEU A 479 -23.55 -20.78 7.78
C LEU A 479 -23.76 -22.28 8.08
N THR A 480 -23.81 -23.07 7.02
CA THR A 480 -23.86 -24.54 7.08
C THR A 480 -22.57 -25.16 6.54
N GLU A 481 -22.48 -26.49 6.59
CA GLU A 481 -21.44 -27.25 5.89
C GLU A 481 -21.28 -26.81 4.43
N GLY A 482 -20.04 -26.87 3.93
CA GLY A 482 -19.69 -26.43 2.58
C GLY A 482 -19.65 -24.91 2.43
N SER A 483 -19.52 -24.16 3.54
CA SER A 483 -19.49 -22.70 3.53
C SER A 483 -20.70 -22.09 2.79
N ARG A 484 -21.90 -22.62 3.06
CA ARG A 484 -23.16 -22.17 2.44
C ARG A 484 -23.95 -21.30 3.41
N LEU A 485 -24.44 -20.16 2.92
CA LEU A 485 -25.31 -19.27 3.67
C LEU A 485 -26.76 -19.78 3.62
N LYS A 486 -27.42 -19.80 4.78
CA LYS A 486 -28.85 -20.07 4.90
C LYS A 486 -29.47 -19.11 5.92
N LEU A 487 -30.01 -17.99 5.42
CA LEU A 487 -30.61 -16.93 6.24
C LEU A 487 -31.88 -17.36 6.98
N SER A 488 -32.58 -18.40 6.49
CA SER A 488 -33.79 -18.93 7.12
C SER A 488 -33.52 -19.86 8.32
N ARG A 489 -32.26 -20.04 8.74
CA ARG A 489 -31.94 -20.92 9.87
C ARG A 489 -32.40 -20.30 11.20
N PRO A 490 -32.92 -21.12 12.13
CA PRO A 490 -33.12 -20.69 13.51
C PRO A 490 -31.83 -20.12 14.09
N GLY A 491 -31.91 -18.92 14.67
CA GLY A 491 -30.77 -18.22 15.27
C GLY A 491 -29.90 -17.42 14.27
N CYS A 492 -30.19 -17.46 12.97
CA CYS A 492 -29.58 -16.52 12.03
C CYS A 492 -30.27 -15.15 12.14
N THR A 493 -29.51 -14.13 12.52
CA THR A 493 -30.03 -12.75 12.70
C THR A 493 -29.50 -11.76 11.66
N LEU A 494 -28.87 -12.26 10.59
CA LEU A 494 -28.36 -11.42 9.52
C LEU A 494 -29.51 -10.88 8.65
N THR A 495 -29.36 -9.65 8.17
CA THR A 495 -30.33 -8.95 7.32
C THR A 495 -30.70 -9.78 6.08
N SER A 496 -32.00 -9.90 5.82
CA SER A 496 -32.54 -10.64 4.67
C SER A 496 -32.41 -9.89 3.35
N ALA A 497 -32.28 -10.64 2.26
CA ALA A 497 -32.45 -10.10 0.91
C ALA A 497 -33.94 -10.01 0.58
N THR A 498 -34.66 -8.99 1.07
CA THR A 498 -36.02 -8.78 0.58
C THR A 498 -35.93 -8.14 -0.83
N SER A 499 -36.86 -8.46 -1.74
CA SER A 499 -37.00 -7.85 -3.09
C SER A 499 -37.62 -6.44 -3.02
N PRO A 500 -37.58 -5.60 -4.08
CA PRO A 500 -38.17 -4.25 -4.07
C PRO A 500 -39.65 -4.31 -3.65
N PRO A 501 -40.23 -3.23 -3.07
CA PRO A 501 -41.67 -3.17 -2.92
C PRO A 501 -42.30 -3.36 -4.30
N SER A 502 -43.18 -4.35 -4.44
CA SER A 502 -44.03 -4.48 -5.62
C SER A 502 -44.80 -3.17 -5.77
N THR A 503 -44.54 -2.43 -6.85
CA THR A 503 -45.43 -1.37 -7.28
C THR A 503 -46.78 -2.01 -7.55
N THR A 504 -47.74 -1.77 -6.65
CA THR A 504 -49.14 -2.10 -6.85
C THR A 504 -49.59 -1.37 -8.12
N ALA A 505 -49.74 -2.11 -9.20
CA ALA A 505 -50.44 -1.63 -10.37
C ALA A 505 -51.90 -1.39 -9.96
N THR A 506 -52.27 -0.14 -9.72
CA THR A 506 -53.67 0.29 -9.71
C THR A 506 -54.18 0.18 -11.14
N GLY A 507 -54.70 -1.00 -11.48
CA GLY A 507 -55.71 -1.12 -12.51
C GLY A 507 -57.01 -0.54 -11.98
N THR A 508 -57.49 0.54 -12.59
CA THR A 508 -58.90 0.91 -12.55
C THR A 508 -59.42 0.84 -13.96
N GLY A 509 -60.33 -0.12 -14.16
CA GLY A 509 -60.99 -0.42 -15.41
C GLY A 509 -62.01 0.63 -15.83
N THR A 510 -62.42 0.40 -17.07
CA THR A 510 -63.40 1.04 -17.95
C THR A 510 -64.83 1.11 -17.39
N PRO A 511 -65.75 1.82 -18.08
CA PRO A 511 -66.53 1.17 -19.14
C PRO A 511 -66.22 1.66 -20.55
#